data_AF-A0A7C3SLX0-F1
#
_entry.id   AF-A0A7C3SLX0-F1
#
_cell.length_a   1.000
_cell.length_b   1.000
_cell.length_c   1.000
_cell.angle_alpha   90.00
_cell.angle_beta   90.00
_cell.angle_gamma   90.00
#
_symmetry.space_group_name_H-M   'P 1'
#
loop_
_entity.id
_entity.type
_entity.pdbx_description
1 polymer ?
#
loop_
_entity_poly.entity_id
_entity_poly.type
_entity_poly.pdbx_seq_one_letter_code
_entity_poly.pdbx_strand_id
1 'polypeptide(L)'
;MRSEEAARIFEDLLRKARSGVVLETEYLRVIDLRPARVRGFAGKLLSRQVAETGKVVAVVFRLGSHSAVISARAPPGWSVNLERLFEELAAKYGGSGGGHARAASLRVPLAYADRVIDELSAALSSANL
;
A
#
# COMPACT_ATOMS: atom_id res chain seq x y z
N MET A 1 1.88 27.00 -13.19
CA MET A 1 3.13 26.67 -12.46
C MET A 1 2.96 25.54 -11.42
N ARG A 2 2.07 25.62 -10.42
CA ARG A 2 1.90 24.53 -9.40
C ARG A 2 1.35 23.20 -9.95
N SER A 3 0.54 23.23 -11.01
CA SER A 3 -0.08 22.01 -11.57
C SER A 3 0.91 21.14 -12.36
N GLU A 4 1.79 21.77 -13.14
CA GLU A 4 2.81 21.05 -13.92
C GLU A 4 3.87 20.39 -13.05
N GLU A 5 4.26 21.03 -11.95
CA GLU A 5 5.20 20.44 -10.99
C GLU A 5 4.58 19.23 -10.30
N ALA A 6 3.33 19.33 -9.85
CA ALA A 6 2.59 18.21 -9.27
C ALA A 6 2.44 17.05 -10.27
N ALA A 7 2.18 17.34 -11.55
CA ALA A 7 2.12 16.33 -12.60
C ALA A 7 3.46 15.63 -12.79
N ARG A 8 4.56 16.39 -12.87
CA ARG A 8 5.93 15.82 -12.99
C ARG A 8 6.29 14.93 -11.80
N ILE A 9 5.98 15.37 -10.57
CA ILE A 9 6.20 14.56 -9.36
C ILE A 9 5.40 13.26 -9.40
N PHE A 10 4.14 13.32 -9.86
CA PHE A 10 3.30 12.14 -9.95
C PHE A 10 3.77 11.17 -11.04
N GLU A 11 4.20 11.66 -12.20
CA GLU A 11 4.75 10.82 -13.28
C GLU A 11 6.06 10.14 -12.88
N ASP A 12 6.94 10.84 -12.15
CA ASP A 12 8.14 10.23 -11.56
C ASP A 12 7.78 9.13 -10.55
N LEU A 13 6.77 9.38 -9.70
CA LEU A 13 6.28 8.38 -8.76
C LEU A 13 5.71 7.14 -9.49
N LEU A 14 4.96 7.33 -10.58
CA LEU A 14 4.45 6.22 -11.41
C LEU A 14 5.58 5.40 -12.03
N ARG A 15 6.64 6.05 -12.50
CA ARG A 15 7.83 5.36 -13.03
C ARG A 15 8.48 4.49 -11.96
N LYS A 16 8.69 5.05 -10.76
CA LYS A 16 9.25 4.33 -9.61
C LYS A 16 8.35 3.18 -9.16
N ALA A 17 7.04 3.37 -9.19
CA ALA A 17 6.09 2.33 -8.83
C ALA A 17 6.15 1.13 -9.77
N ARG A 18 6.33 1.34 -11.08
CA ARG A 18 6.49 0.25 -12.05
C ARG A 18 7.71 -0.61 -11.79
N SER A 19 8.86 0.00 -11.47
CA SER A 19 10.09 -0.73 -11.15
C SER A 19 10.13 -1.24 -9.70
N GLY A 20 9.21 -0.78 -8.85
CA GLY A 20 9.15 -1.11 -7.42
C GLY A 20 8.20 -2.24 -7.08
N VAL A 21 7.61 -2.93 -8.06
CA VAL A 21 6.76 -4.10 -7.78
C VAL A 21 7.63 -5.22 -7.21
N VAL A 22 7.41 -5.56 -5.95
CA VAL A 22 8.18 -6.59 -5.21
C VAL A 22 7.38 -7.88 -4.99
N LEU A 23 6.06 -7.81 -5.13
CA LEU A 23 5.16 -8.96 -5.05
C LEU A 23 3.97 -8.75 -5.99
N GLU A 24 3.63 -9.79 -6.73
CA GLU A 24 2.44 -9.87 -7.58
C GLU A 24 1.82 -11.26 -7.41
N THR A 25 0.57 -11.32 -6.98
CA THR A 25 -0.24 -12.54 -6.90
C THR A 25 -1.52 -12.37 -7.71
N GLU A 26 -2.43 -13.35 -7.65
CA GLU A 26 -3.78 -13.19 -8.21
C GLU A 26 -4.53 -12.03 -7.55
N TYR A 27 -4.38 -11.85 -6.23
CA TYR A 27 -5.20 -10.93 -5.45
C TYR A 27 -4.53 -9.63 -5.02
N LEU A 28 -3.19 -9.60 -5.00
CA LEU A 28 -2.40 -8.53 -4.40
C LEU A 28 -1.22 -8.12 -5.30
N ARG A 29 -1.01 -6.82 -5.44
CA ARG A 29 0.24 -6.20 -5.88
C ARG A 29 0.86 -5.39 -4.75
N VAL A 30 2.15 -5.57 -4.50
CA VAL A 30 2.91 -4.75 -3.53
C VAL A 30 4.02 -3.98 -4.23
N ILE A 31 4.05 -2.68 -3.97
CA ILE A 31 5.00 -1.74 -4.56
C ILE A 31 5.89 -1.16 -3.45
N ASP A 32 7.18 -1.47 -3.50
CA ASP A 32 8.18 -0.91 -2.61
C ASP A 32 8.66 0.46 -3.08
N LEU A 33 8.29 1.47 -2.31
CA LEU A 33 8.67 2.86 -2.46
C LEU A 33 9.51 3.35 -1.27
N ARG A 34 10.05 2.46 -0.42
CA ARG A 34 10.97 2.82 0.67
C ARG A 34 12.21 3.59 0.18
N PRO A 35 12.78 3.32 -1.01
CA PRO A 35 13.88 4.14 -1.56
C PRO A 35 13.42 5.51 -2.10
N ALA A 36 12.12 5.73 -2.27
CA ALA A 36 11.55 6.91 -2.90
C ALA A 36 10.89 7.87 -1.90
N ARG A 37 10.80 9.15 -2.27
CA ARG A 37 9.98 10.12 -1.54
C ARG A 37 8.54 10.09 -2.05
N VAL A 38 7.62 9.61 -1.21
CA VAL A 38 6.19 9.62 -1.51
C VAL A 38 5.56 10.90 -0.92
N ARG A 39 5.34 11.93 -1.76
CA ARG A 39 4.78 13.22 -1.32
C ARG A 39 3.28 13.30 -1.62
N GLY A 40 2.41 12.92 -0.70
CA GLY A 40 0.96 13.17 -0.80
C GLY A 40 0.21 12.46 -1.96
N PHE A 41 0.90 11.75 -2.84
CA PHE A 41 0.32 11.09 -4.01
C PHE A 41 0.05 9.59 -3.83
N ALA A 42 0.30 9.02 -2.64
CA ALA A 42 0.11 7.58 -2.37
C ALA A 42 -1.33 7.13 -2.71
N GLY A 43 -2.34 7.88 -2.26
CA GLY A 43 -3.74 7.56 -2.56
C GLY A 43 -4.08 7.61 -4.06
N LYS A 44 -3.54 8.59 -4.79
CA LYS A 44 -3.74 8.72 -6.25
C LYS A 44 -3.06 7.59 -7.01
N LEU A 45 -1.84 7.23 -6.60
CA LEU A 45 -1.10 6.10 -7.14
C LEU A 45 -1.87 4.80 -6.94
N LEU A 46 -2.32 4.53 -5.71
CA LEU A 46 -3.07 3.34 -5.35
C LEU A 46 -4.36 3.22 -6.19
N SER A 47 -5.17 4.28 -6.28
CA SER A 47 -6.39 4.25 -7.09
C SER A 47 -6.12 3.90 -8.56
N ARG A 48 -5.06 4.47 -9.13
CA ARG A 48 -4.67 4.20 -10.52
C ARG A 48 -4.22 2.74 -10.69
N GLN A 49 -3.37 2.24 -9.80
CA GLN A 49 -2.89 0.86 -9.86
C GLN A 49 -4.02 -0.16 -9.64
N VAL A 50 -4.95 0.10 -8.72
CA VAL A 50 -6.14 -0.75 -8.53
C VAL A 50 -6.98 -0.78 -9.80
N ALA A 51 -7.24 0.37 -10.43
CA ALA A 51 -7.99 0.43 -11.67
C ALA A 51 -7.30 -0.30 -12.85
N GLU A 52 -5.97 -0.23 -12.91
CA GLU A 52 -5.18 -0.90 -13.95
C GLU A 52 -5.09 -2.43 -13.75
N THR A 53 -5.11 -2.90 -12.50
CA THR A 53 -4.83 -4.32 -12.19
C THR A 53 -6.07 -5.12 -11.83
N GLY A 54 -7.11 -4.48 -11.31
CA GLY A 54 -8.24 -5.18 -10.72
C GLY A 54 -7.91 -5.93 -9.43
N LYS A 55 -6.78 -5.61 -8.78
CA LYS A 55 -6.29 -6.28 -7.56
C LYS A 55 -6.26 -5.34 -6.37
N VAL A 56 -6.14 -5.89 -5.16
CA VAL A 56 -5.67 -5.09 -4.03
C VAL A 56 -4.27 -4.61 -4.36
N VAL A 57 -4.01 -3.32 -4.17
CA VAL A 57 -2.67 -2.75 -4.32
C VAL A 57 -2.24 -2.19 -3.00
N ALA A 58 -1.03 -2.54 -2.56
CA ALA A 58 -0.37 -1.95 -1.42
C ALA A 58 0.92 -1.24 -1.86
N VAL A 59 1.20 -0.09 -1.23
CA VAL A 59 2.49 0.60 -1.35
C VAL A 59 3.15 0.61 0.03
N VAL A 60 4.44 0.33 0.08
CA VAL A 60 5.26 0.49 1.29
C VAL A 60 6.23 1.65 1.11
N PHE A 61 6.28 2.57 2.06
CA PHE A 61 7.23 3.68 2.04
C PHE A 61 7.69 4.06 3.44
N ARG A 62 8.84 4.74 3.53
CA ARG A 62 9.40 5.16 4.83
C ARG A 62 8.71 6.41 5.34
N LEU A 63 8.49 6.45 6.66
CA LEU A 63 8.16 7.66 7.41
C LEU A 63 9.29 7.88 8.44
N GLY A 64 10.23 8.77 8.10
CA GLY A 64 11.46 8.92 8.88
C GLY A 64 12.40 7.72 8.73
N SER A 65 13.27 7.50 9.73
CA SER A 65 14.28 6.45 9.74
C SER A 65 13.82 5.12 10.34
N HIS A 66 12.76 5.13 11.17
CA HIS A 66 12.39 3.97 12.00
C HIS A 66 11.02 3.37 11.69
N SER A 67 10.20 4.02 10.87
CA SER A 67 8.85 3.55 10.57
C SER A 67 8.65 3.34 9.07
N ALA A 68 7.86 2.31 8.75
CA ALA A 68 7.27 2.12 7.44
C ALA A 68 5.77 2.42 7.50
N VAL A 69 5.23 2.90 6.40
CA VAL A 69 3.79 3.00 6.15
C VAL A 69 3.46 2.06 5.00
N ILE A 70 2.51 1.17 5.24
CA ILE A 70 1.88 0.33 4.23
C ILE A 70 0.50 0.94 3.99
N SER A 71 0.21 1.38 2.77
CA SER A 71 -1.09 1.93 2.40
C SER A 71 -1.68 1.07 1.29
N ALA A 72 -2.93 0.64 1.44
CA ALA A 72 -3.57 -0.27 0.51
C ALA A 72 -4.93 0.23 0.06
N ARG A 73 -5.32 -0.18 -1.16
CA ARG A 73 -6.67 0.00 -1.70
C ARG A 73 -7.14 -1.29 -2.36
N ALA A 74 -8.43 -1.59 -2.19
CA ALA A 74 -9.10 -2.71 -2.82
C ALA A 74 -9.90 -2.27 -4.07
N PRO A 75 -10.10 -3.16 -5.05
CA PRO A 75 -11.02 -2.94 -6.16
C PRO A 75 -12.46 -2.73 -5.70
N PRO A 76 -13.30 -2.06 -6.52
CA PRO A 76 -14.73 -2.04 -6.28
C PRO A 76 -15.30 -3.47 -6.38
N GLY A 77 -16.27 -3.80 -5.52
CA GLY A 77 -16.97 -5.09 -5.52
C GLY A 77 -16.33 -6.19 -4.67
N TRP A 78 -15.06 -6.06 -4.29
CA TRP A 78 -14.39 -7.04 -3.43
C TRP A 78 -14.88 -6.94 -1.99
N SER A 79 -15.05 -8.10 -1.34
CA SER A 79 -15.60 -8.20 0.02
C SER A 79 -14.59 -7.96 1.14
N VAL A 80 -13.32 -7.74 0.80
CA VAL A 80 -12.23 -7.48 1.77
C VAL A 80 -12.49 -6.26 2.65
N ASN A 81 -12.20 -6.41 3.94
CA ASN A 81 -12.13 -5.30 4.90
C ASN A 81 -10.68 -5.02 5.29
N LEU A 82 -10.03 -4.12 4.55
CA LEU A 82 -8.64 -3.70 4.79
C LEU A 82 -8.45 -2.96 6.11
N GLU A 83 -9.46 -2.24 6.60
CA GLU A 83 -9.39 -1.54 7.89
C GLU A 83 -9.20 -2.55 9.02
N ARG A 84 -10.10 -3.54 9.10
CA ARG A 84 -10.01 -4.60 10.10
C ARG A 84 -8.69 -5.37 10.00
N LEU A 85 -8.29 -5.76 8.78
CA LEU A 85 -7.02 -6.47 8.57
C LEU A 85 -5.82 -5.65 9.05
N PHE A 86 -5.82 -4.34 8.79
CA PHE A 86 -4.71 -3.46 9.18
C PHE A 86 -4.73 -3.15 10.68
N GLU A 87 -5.88 -3.12 11.34
CA GLU A 87 -5.99 -3.04 12.79
C GLU A 87 -5.41 -4.30 13.47
N GLU A 88 -5.74 -5.49 12.95
CA GLU A 88 -5.20 -6.77 13.45
C GLU A 88 -3.66 -6.83 13.30
N LEU A 89 -3.15 -6.44 12.12
CA LEU A 89 -1.70 -6.33 11.87
C LEU A 89 -1.04 -5.25 12.75
N ALA A 90 -1.70 -4.10 12.97
CA ALA A 90 -1.19 -3.06 13.86
C ALA A 90 -1.03 -3.57 15.29
N ALA A 91 -2.05 -4.25 15.82
CA ALA A 91 -2.03 -4.83 17.15
C ALA A 91 -0.88 -5.85 17.30
N LYS A 92 -0.67 -6.69 16.27
CA LYS A 92 0.39 -7.70 16.26
C LYS A 92 1.80 -7.12 16.21
N TYR A 93 2.02 -6.08 15.42
CA TYR A 93 3.35 -5.54 15.13
C TYR A 93 3.71 -4.26 15.91
N GLY A 94 2.89 -3.87 16.90
CA GLY A 94 3.12 -2.66 17.71
C GLY A 94 3.01 -1.38 16.88
N GLY A 95 2.08 -1.36 15.94
CA GLY A 95 1.84 -0.26 15.01
C GLY A 95 0.55 0.51 15.27
N SER A 96 0.17 1.33 14.29
CA SER A 96 -1.13 1.99 14.25
C SER A 96 -1.75 1.78 12.86
N GLY A 97 -2.96 1.24 12.81
CA GLY A 97 -3.75 1.06 11.59
C GLY A 97 -4.98 1.97 11.59
N GLY A 98 -5.55 2.21 10.41
CA GLY A 98 -6.85 2.86 10.27
C GLY A 98 -7.23 3.12 8.83
N GLY A 99 -8.49 3.48 8.59
CA GLY A 99 -8.99 3.87 7.28
C GLY A 99 -10.45 3.47 7.08
N HIS A 100 -10.71 2.80 5.97
CA HIS A 100 -12.01 2.27 5.59
C HIS A 100 -11.84 0.87 4.99
N ALA A 101 -12.91 0.08 4.94
CA ALA A 101 -12.91 -1.27 4.41
C ALA A 101 -12.17 -1.44 3.06
N ARG A 102 -12.24 -0.47 2.14
CA ARG A 102 -11.57 -0.54 0.82
C ARG A 102 -10.29 0.29 0.70
N ALA A 103 -9.91 1.03 1.74
CA ALA A 103 -8.72 1.87 1.73
C ALA A 103 -8.21 2.07 3.16
N ALA A 104 -7.09 1.43 3.50
CA ALA A 104 -6.53 1.49 4.84
C ALA A 104 -5.03 1.77 4.79
N SER A 105 -4.48 2.26 5.91
CA SER A 105 -3.05 2.46 6.09
C SER A 105 -2.59 1.97 7.45
N LEU A 106 -1.41 1.37 7.46
CA LEU A 106 -0.77 0.75 8.60
C LEU A 106 0.62 1.36 8.75
N ARG A 107 0.93 1.87 9.93
CA ARG A 107 2.28 2.29 10.31
C ARG A 107 2.87 1.27 11.27
N VAL A 108 4.07 0.78 10.98
CA VAL A 108 4.81 -0.18 11.82
C VAL A 108 6.29 0.22 11.91
N PRO A 109 7.04 -0.31 12.89
CA PRO A 109 8.50 -0.28 12.85
C PRO A 109 9.03 -0.83 11.52
N LEU A 110 10.05 -0.18 10.96
CA LEU A 110 10.62 -0.54 9.65
C LEU A 110 11.07 -2.00 9.58
N ALA A 111 11.59 -2.54 10.70
CA ALA A 111 12.04 -3.93 10.81
C ALA A 111 10.93 -4.98 10.60
N TYR A 112 9.66 -4.59 10.72
CA TYR A 112 8.51 -5.48 10.53
C TYR A 112 7.80 -5.30 9.18
N ALA A 113 8.23 -4.34 8.35
CA ALA A 113 7.55 -4.01 7.10
C ALA A 113 7.40 -5.21 6.16
N ASP A 114 8.47 -6.02 6.01
CA ASP A 114 8.45 -7.17 5.11
C ASP A 114 7.57 -8.30 5.66
N ARG A 115 7.62 -8.56 6.98
CA ARG A 115 6.73 -9.56 7.61
C ARG A 115 5.25 -9.18 7.50
N VAL A 116 4.93 -7.89 7.61
CA VAL A 116 3.58 -7.37 7.40
C VAL A 116 3.12 -7.59 5.95
N ILE A 117 4.01 -7.44 4.97
CA ILE A 117 3.70 -7.70 3.56
C ILE A 117 3.39 -9.19 3.34
N ASP A 118 4.19 -10.08 3.93
CA ASP A 118 3.98 -11.52 3.83
C ASP A 118 2.63 -11.93 4.43
N GLU A 119 2.30 -11.42 5.61
CA GLU A 119 1.01 -11.70 6.26
C GLU A 119 -0.19 -11.10 5.53
N LEU A 120 -0.05 -9.89 4.97
CA LEU A 120 -1.08 -9.29 4.12
C LEU A 120 -1.34 -10.18 2.89
N SER A 121 -0.29 -10.68 2.26
CA SER A 121 -0.43 -11.60 1.12
C SER A 121 -1.15 -12.89 1.53
N ALA A 122 -0.73 -13.51 2.64
CA ALA A 122 -1.34 -14.75 3.13
C ALA A 122 -2.83 -14.57 3.49
N ALA A 123 -3.18 -13.46 4.12
CA ALA A 123 -4.55 -13.13 4.48
C ALA A 123 -5.44 -12.95 3.25
N LEU A 124 -4.95 -12.26 2.21
CA LEU A 124 -5.70 -12.05 0.97
C LEU A 124 -5.82 -13.32 0.13
N SER A 125 -4.80 -14.18 0.11
CA SER A 125 -4.87 -15.47 -0.57
C SER A 125 -5.83 -16.47 0.09
N SER A 126 -6.12 -16.28 1.38
CA SER A 126 -7.03 -17.16 2.14
C SER A 126 -8.46 -16.59 2.23
N ALA A 127 -8.66 -15.34 1.81
CA ALA A 127 -9.96 -14.71 1.82
C ALA A 127 -10.77 -15.12 0.58
N ASN A 128 -12.05 -15.43 0.76
CA ASN A 128 -13.00 -15.51 -0.35
C ASN A 128 -13.32 -14.07 -0.78
N LEU A 129 -12.51 -13.53 -1.70
CA LEU A 129 -12.54 -12.12 -2.11
C LEU A 129 -13.69 -11.77 -3.05
#